data_AF-A0A2M8SAU8-F1
#
_entry.id   AF-A0A2M8SAU8-F1
#
_cell.length_a   1.000
_cell.length_b   1.000
_cell.length_c   1.000
_cell.angle_alpha   90.00
_cell.angle_beta   90.00
_cell.angle_gamma   90.00
#
_symmetry.space_group_name_H-M   'P 1'
#
loop_
_entity.id
_entity.type
_entity.pdbx_description
1 polymer ?
#
loop_
_entity_poly.entity_id
_entity_poly.type
_entity_poly.pdbx_seq_one_letter_code
_entity_poly.pdbx_strand_id
1 'polypeptide(L)'
;TDTDRKNLDLQAAAKEAARRNPKPHHAAEGALAVAPIFFNALPKELAQAAITAITRHHTPFTREKNQRYNLETLAGKHVAETVGFVPTETRRKINPAQMKTNQPPNPSFPQLLVNPSQEFGWLAYTLLVRALRRADQTGTSYSTR
;
A
#
# COMPACT_ATOMS: atom_id res chain seq x y z
N THR A 1 -35.89 -6.34 19.79
CA THR A 1 -35.14 -6.15 21.04
C THR A 1 -33.95 -7.10 21.04
N ASP A 2 -32.83 -6.64 20.49
CA ASP A 2 -31.47 -7.11 20.82
C ASP A 2 -30.50 -6.27 19.97
N THR A 3 -30.39 -4.99 20.30
CA THR A 3 -29.23 -4.20 19.90
C THR A 3 -28.08 -4.68 20.76
N ASP A 4 -27.46 -5.74 20.24
CA ASP A 4 -26.31 -6.51 20.69
C ASP A 4 -25.33 -5.73 21.58
N ARG A 5 -25.56 -5.75 22.89
CA ARG A 5 -24.69 -5.13 23.91
C ARG A 5 -23.24 -5.64 23.80
N LYS A 6 -23.05 -6.87 23.32
CA LYS A 6 -21.74 -7.48 23.03
C LYS A 6 -20.95 -6.75 21.94
N ASN A 7 -21.61 -6.01 21.05
CA ASN A 7 -20.97 -5.32 19.94
C ASN A 7 -20.39 -3.94 20.37
N LEU A 8 -21.00 -3.30 21.38
CA LEU A 8 -20.50 -2.03 21.91
C LEU A 8 -19.22 -2.19 22.71
N ASP A 9 -19.12 -3.25 23.52
CA ASP A 9 -17.91 -3.55 24.29
C ASP A 9 -16.74 -3.95 23.38
N LEU A 10 -17.01 -4.71 22.30
CA LEU A 10 -16.01 -5.01 21.26
C LEU A 10 -15.57 -3.75 20.51
N GLN A 11 -16.49 -2.84 20.19
CA GLN A 11 -16.15 -1.57 19.55
C GLN A 11 -15.38 -0.62 20.47
N ALA A 12 -15.71 -0.59 21.76
CA ALA A 12 -15.00 0.17 22.77
C ALA A 12 -13.58 -0.38 23.00
N ALA A 13 -13.45 -1.71 23.10
CA ALA A 13 -12.16 -2.39 23.20
C ALA A 13 -11.31 -2.18 21.94
N ALA A 14 -11.91 -2.24 20.74
CA ALA A 14 -11.22 -1.97 19.47
C ALA A 14 -10.77 -0.51 19.36
N LYS A 15 -11.59 0.44 19.80
CA LYS A 15 -11.23 1.88 19.86
C LYS A 15 -10.11 2.13 20.86
N GLU A 16 -10.18 1.54 22.05
CA GLU A 16 -9.15 1.68 23.07
C GLU A 16 -7.83 1.02 22.63
N ALA A 17 -7.90 -0.16 22.01
CA ALA A 17 -6.75 -0.82 21.40
C ALA A 17 -6.13 0.00 20.26
N ALA A 18 -6.95 0.61 19.39
CA ALA A 18 -6.50 1.48 18.31
C ALA A 18 -5.93 2.81 18.80
N ARG A 19 -6.41 3.32 19.94
CA ARG A 19 -5.86 4.52 20.60
C ARG A 19 -4.50 4.23 21.25
N ARG A 20 -4.35 3.07 21.90
CA ARG A 20 -3.10 2.63 22.52
C ARG A 20 -2.06 2.20 21.48
N ASN A 21 -2.52 1.62 20.37
CA ASN A 21 -1.71 1.17 19.25
C ASN A 21 -2.23 1.83 17.97
N PRO A 22 -1.95 3.13 17.76
CA PRO A 22 -2.33 3.77 16.51
C PRO A 22 -1.75 2.95 15.35
N LYS A 23 -2.62 2.56 14.40
CA LYS A 23 -2.20 1.85 13.19
C LYS A 23 -1.09 2.68 12.56
N PRO A 24 0.14 2.16 12.50
CA PRO A 24 1.21 3.00 11.99
C PRO A 24 0.93 3.28 10.52
N HIS A 25 1.29 4.48 10.10
CA HIS A 25 1.31 4.83 8.69
C HIS A 25 2.39 3.93 8.07
N HIS A 26 1.98 2.82 7.43
CA HIS A 26 2.88 1.81 6.85
C HIS A 26 2.80 1.76 5.32
N ALA A 27 1.85 2.49 4.75
CA ALA A 27 1.59 2.48 3.32
C ALA A 27 2.74 3.12 2.53
N ALA A 28 3.32 4.21 3.05
CA ALA A 28 4.45 4.90 2.43
C ALA A 28 5.73 4.06 2.50
N GLU A 29 5.95 3.38 3.62
CA GLU A 29 7.08 2.49 3.90
C GLU A 29 7.04 1.28 2.96
N GLY A 30 5.88 0.63 2.85
CA GLY A 30 5.65 -0.46 1.90
C GLY A 30 5.87 0.00 0.46
N ALA A 31 5.34 1.15 0.07
CA ALA A 31 5.53 1.72 -1.26
C ALA A 31 7.02 2.01 -1.55
N LEU A 32 7.75 2.59 -0.60
CA LEU A 32 9.18 2.87 -0.73
C LEU A 32 10.02 1.59 -0.78
N ALA A 33 9.62 0.55 -0.05
CA ALA A 33 10.30 -0.74 -0.05
C ALA A 33 10.28 -1.40 -1.43
N VAL A 34 9.14 -1.36 -2.12
CA VAL A 34 8.96 -1.99 -3.44
C VAL A 34 9.27 -1.05 -4.62
N ALA A 35 9.52 0.23 -4.37
CA ALA A 35 9.78 1.21 -5.43
C ALA A 35 10.83 0.77 -6.46
N PRO A 36 11.99 0.18 -6.09
CA PRO A 36 12.97 -0.30 -7.06
C PRO A 36 12.42 -1.36 -8.02
N ILE A 37 11.54 -2.24 -7.53
CA ILE A 37 10.91 -3.27 -8.35
C ILE A 37 9.99 -2.63 -9.39
N PHE A 38 9.18 -1.66 -8.98
CA PHE A 38 8.28 -0.97 -9.91
C PHE A 38 9.04 -0.20 -11.00
N PHE A 39 10.08 0.55 -10.62
CA PHE A 39 10.86 1.32 -11.61
C PHE A 39 11.69 0.44 -12.54
N ASN A 40 12.03 -0.78 -12.15
CA ASN A 40 12.69 -1.75 -13.03
C ASN A 40 11.70 -2.47 -13.95
N ALA A 41 10.48 -2.76 -13.47
CA ALA A 41 9.52 -3.57 -14.20
C ALA A 41 8.56 -2.77 -15.10
N LEU A 42 8.31 -1.49 -14.78
CA LEU A 42 7.25 -0.68 -15.40
C LEU A 42 7.79 0.65 -15.97
N PRO A 43 7.09 1.26 -16.94
CA PRO A 43 7.34 2.65 -17.33
C PRO A 43 7.24 3.58 -16.12
N LYS A 44 8.08 4.63 -16.10
CA LYS A 44 8.22 5.56 -14.97
C LYS A 44 6.88 6.07 -14.44
N GLU A 45 5.99 6.52 -15.33
CA GLU A 45 4.70 7.11 -14.95
C GLU A 45 3.77 6.10 -14.30
N LEU A 46 3.78 4.85 -14.77
CA LEU A 46 2.99 3.77 -14.18
C LEU A 46 3.57 3.31 -12.83
N ALA A 47 4.90 3.28 -12.71
CA ALA A 47 5.57 3.02 -11.43
C ALA A 47 5.22 4.10 -10.38
N GLN A 48 5.32 5.38 -10.74
CA GLN A 48 4.93 6.49 -9.86
C GLN A 48 3.45 6.40 -9.49
N ALA A 49 2.56 6.10 -10.45
CA ALA A 49 1.14 5.92 -10.19
C ALA A 49 0.85 4.78 -9.19
N ALA A 50 1.51 3.63 -9.34
CA ALA A 50 1.38 2.51 -8.43
C ALA A 50 1.89 2.84 -7.02
N ILE A 51 3.06 3.49 -6.92
CA ILE A 51 3.63 3.95 -5.65
C ILE A 51 2.68 4.94 -4.96
N THR A 52 2.13 5.92 -5.70
CA THR A 52 1.14 6.86 -5.15
C THR A 52 -0.13 6.16 -4.68
N ALA A 53 -0.63 5.18 -5.46
CA ALA A 53 -1.82 4.42 -5.08
C ALA A 53 -1.62 3.67 -3.75
N ILE A 54 -0.48 2.97 -3.60
CA ILE A 54 -0.13 2.27 -2.36
C ILE A 54 0.00 3.28 -1.22
N THR A 55 0.80 4.34 -1.42
CA THR A 55 1.09 5.38 -0.41
C THR A 55 -0.19 6.02 0.13
N ARG A 56 -1.17 6.27 -0.73
CA ARG A 56 -2.42 6.98 -0.36
C ARG A 56 -3.57 6.04 0.01
N HIS A 57 -3.38 4.72 -0.02
CA HIS A 57 -4.43 3.72 0.20
C HIS A 57 -5.15 3.84 1.57
N HIS A 58 -4.41 4.26 2.61
CA HIS A 58 -4.99 4.51 3.94
C HIS A 58 -4.85 5.97 4.42
N THR A 59 -4.20 6.81 3.62
CA THR A 59 -3.79 8.17 3.99
C THR A 59 -3.96 9.12 2.80
N PRO A 60 -5.21 9.42 2.37
CA PRO A 60 -5.44 10.18 1.14
C PRO A 60 -4.93 11.63 1.20
N PHE A 61 -4.84 12.18 2.42
CA PHE A 61 -4.55 13.60 2.69
C PHE A 61 -3.35 13.82 3.63
N THR A 62 -2.70 12.75 4.07
CA THR A 62 -1.60 12.85 5.03
C THR A 62 -0.36 13.36 4.30
N ARG A 63 0.34 14.34 4.88
CA ARG A 63 1.62 14.83 4.34
C ARG A 63 2.53 13.61 4.12
N GLU A 64 3.02 13.45 2.89
CA GLU A 64 3.74 12.30 2.34
C GLU A 64 5.09 12.09 3.05
N LYS A 65 5.03 11.71 4.32
CA LYS A 65 6.18 11.48 5.18
C LYS A 65 6.30 9.98 5.37
N ASN A 66 7.45 9.43 4.99
CA ASN A 66 7.83 8.09 5.41
C ASN A 66 8.66 8.19 6.70
N GLN A 67 8.47 7.23 7.59
CA GLN A 67 9.29 7.09 8.79
C GLN A 67 10.44 6.10 8.54
N ARG A 68 11.33 5.97 9.52
CA ARG A 68 12.25 4.83 9.55
C ARG A 68 11.41 3.57 9.61
N TYR A 69 11.76 2.57 8.80
CA TYR A 69 11.05 1.31 8.81
C TYR A 69 11.99 0.13 8.65
N ASN A 70 11.54 -1.01 9.13
CA ASN A 70 12.07 -2.31 8.76
C ASN A 70 10.93 -3.16 8.23
N LEU A 71 11.25 -4.04 7.27
CA LEU A 71 10.27 -4.99 6.78
C LEU A 71 10.14 -6.16 7.75
N GLU A 72 9.00 -6.81 7.76
CA GLU A 72 8.88 -8.11 8.43
C GLU A 72 9.81 -9.14 7.80
N THR A 73 10.20 -10.15 8.58
CA THR A 73 11.16 -11.19 8.17
C THR A 73 10.76 -11.92 6.89
N LEU A 74 9.45 -12.07 6.64
CA LEU A 74 8.91 -12.83 5.51
C LEU A 74 8.50 -11.96 4.31
N ALA A 75 8.71 -10.64 4.34
CA ALA A 75 8.22 -9.73 3.31
C ALA A 75 8.68 -10.13 1.89
N GLY A 76 9.96 -10.50 1.74
CA GLY A 76 10.50 -10.94 0.45
C GLY A 76 9.87 -12.26 -0.04
N LYS A 77 9.55 -13.17 0.87
CA LYS A 77 8.87 -14.44 0.55
C LYS A 77 7.44 -14.20 0.07
N HIS A 78 6.68 -13.34 0.76
CA HIS A 78 5.32 -13.00 0.36
C HIS A 78 5.29 -12.36 -1.04
N VAL A 79 6.23 -11.46 -1.34
CA VAL A 79 6.35 -10.89 -2.70
C VAL A 79 6.75 -11.96 -3.72
N ALA A 80 7.70 -12.85 -3.41
CA ALA A 80 8.10 -13.92 -4.32
C ALA A 80 6.93 -14.88 -4.64
N GLU A 81 6.12 -15.24 -3.65
CA GLU A 81 4.94 -16.10 -3.84
C GLU A 81 3.91 -15.46 -4.77
N THR A 82 3.64 -14.15 -4.61
CA THR A 82 2.69 -13.43 -5.48
C THR A 82 3.18 -13.29 -6.92
N VAL A 83 4.48 -13.10 -7.12
CA VAL A 83 5.12 -13.07 -8.45
C VAL A 83 5.09 -14.46 -9.13
N GLY A 84 4.82 -15.53 -8.37
CA GLY A 84 4.56 -16.86 -8.91
C GLY A 84 3.33 -16.93 -9.84
N PHE A 85 2.37 -16.01 -9.71
CA PHE A 85 1.13 -16.03 -10.49
C PHE A 85 1.22 -15.28 -11.84
N VAL A 86 2.30 -14.56 -12.10
CA VAL A 86 2.49 -13.85 -13.39
C VAL A 86 3.30 -14.70 -14.39
N PRO A 87 3.13 -14.47 -15.72
CA PRO A 87 3.92 -15.14 -16.75
C PRO A 87 5.44 -15.01 -16.54
N THR A 88 6.19 -15.98 -17.04
CA THR A 88 7.65 -16.08 -16.87
C THR A 88 8.37 -14.82 -17.36
N GLU A 89 7.92 -14.24 -18.48
CA GLU A 89 8.46 -13.01 -19.07
C GLU A 89 8.35 -11.82 -18.12
N THR A 90 7.21 -11.70 -17.42
CA THR A 90 6.97 -10.67 -16.41
C THR A 90 7.78 -10.95 -15.15
N ARG A 91 7.84 -12.21 -14.71
CA ARG A 91 8.62 -12.64 -13.55
C ARG A 91 10.10 -12.29 -13.67
N ARG A 92 10.70 -12.44 -14.85
CA ARG A 92 12.12 -12.09 -15.09
C ARG A 92 12.45 -10.62 -14.84
N LYS A 93 11.45 -9.74 -14.90
CA LYS A 93 11.61 -8.29 -14.64
C LYS A 93 11.48 -7.93 -13.15
N ILE A 94 11.11 -8.89 -12.30
CA ILE A 94 10.82 -8.67 -10.89
C ILE A 94 11.86 -9.41 -10.05
N ASN A 95 12.61 -8.65 -9.24
CA ASN A 95 13.55 -9.20 -8.28
C ASN A 95 13.17 -8.77 -6.85
N PRO A 96 12.52 -9.63 -6.06
CA PRO A 96 12.14 -9.33 -4.67
C PRO A 96 13.33 -8.94 -3.78
N ALA A 97 14.56 -9.38 -4.10
CA ALA A 97 15.75 -9.00 -3.34
C ALA A 97 16.11 -7.50 -3.47
N GLN A 98 15.52 -6.78 -4.43
CA GLN A 98 15.68 -5.34 -4.57
C GLN A 98 14.82 -4.53 -3.59
N MET A 99 13.99 -5.21 -2.79
CA MET A 99 13.21 -4.53 -1.76
C MET A 99 14.13 -3.86 -0.76
N LYS A 100 13.86 -2.58 -0.48
CA LYS A 100 14.61 -1.84 0.51
C LYS A 100 14.17 -2.25 1.92
N THR A 101 15.10 -2.80 2.69
CA THR A 101 14.91 -3.15 4.11
C THR A 101 15.64 -2.14 4.99
N ASN A 102 15.21 -1.97 6.25
CA ASN A 102 15.83 -1.09 7.24
C ASN A 102 16.21 0.31 6.71
N GLN A 103 15.24 1.07 6.21
CA GLN A 103 15.51 2.37 5.60
C GLN A 103 15.25 3.53 6.58
N PRO A 104 16.09 4.58 6.58
CA PRO A 104 15.76 5.84 7.23
C PRO A 104 14.63 6.58 6.50
N PRO A 105 14.06 7.64 7.10
CA PRO A 105 13.18 8.57 6.39
C PRO A 105 13.84 9.08 5.11
N ASN A 106 13.06 9.18 4.03
CA ASN A 106 13.54 9.58 2.72
C ASN A 106 12.92 10.93 2.36
N PRO A 107 13.66 12.05 2.48
CA PRO A 107 13.12 13.37 2.15
C PRO A 107 12.77 13.50 0.66
N SER A 108 13.32 12.63 -0.19
CA SER A 108 13.03 12.59 -1.62
C SER A 108 11.85 11.65 -1.98
N PHE A 109 11.11 11.16 -0.99
CA PHE A 109 9.95 10.30 -1.22
C PHE A 109 8.82 10.98 -2.04
N PRO A 110 8.45 12.25 -1.78
CA PRO A 110 7.41 12.92 -2.57
C PRO A 110 7.69 12.97 -4.08
N GLN A 111 8.95 13.00 -4.50
CA GLN A 111 9.36 13.03 -5.90
C GLN A 111 9.12 11.68 -6.61
N LEU A 112 8.89 10.60 -5.86
CA LEU A 112 8.50 9.30 -6.40
C LEU A 112 6.99 9.23 -6.68
N LEU A 113 6.23 10.22 -6.24
CA LEU A 113 4.78 10.24 -6.37
C LEU A 113 4.37 11.00 -7.62
N VAL A 114 3.27 10.57 -8.22
CA VAL A 114 2.71 11.23 -9.40
C VAL A 114 2.05 12.57 -9.05
N ASN A 115 2.35 13.59 -9.85
CA ASN A 115 1.78 14.93 -9.79
C ASN A 115 0.65 15.10 -10.82
N PRO A 116 -0.40 15.91 -10.56
CA PRO A 116 -1.46 16.19 -11.54
C PRO A 116 -1.00 16.71 -12.91
N SER A 117 0.17 17.34 -13.02
CA SER A 117 0.72 17.75 -14.33
C SER A 117 1.24 16.57 -15.18
N GLN A 118 1.35 15.37 -14.60
CA GLN A 118 1.77 14.16 -15.30
C GLN A 118 0.52 13.41 -15.75
N GLU A 119 -0.11 13.87 -16.82
CA GLU A 119 -1.47 13.48 -17.22
C GLU A 119 -1.73 11.97 -17.21
N PHE A 120 -0.89 11.17 -17.89
CA PHE A 120 -1.08 9.72 -17.97
C PHE A 120 -0.81 9.01 -16.64
N GLY A 121 0.19 9.45 -15.88
CA GLY A 121 0.44 8.91 -14.55
C GLY A 121 -0.71 9.23 -13.58
N TRP A 122 -1.25 10.44 -13.65
CA TRP A 122 -2.38 10.87 -12.83
C TRP A 122 -3.65 10.09 -13.17
N LEU A 123 -3.90 9.85 -14.46
CA LEU A 123 -4.97 8.98 -14.94
C LEU A 123 -4.80 7.55 -14.39
N ALA A 124 -3.61 6.95 -14.55
CA ALA A 124 -3.32 5.61 -14.06
C ALA A 124 -3.53 5.49 -12.55
N TYR A 125 -3.01 6.44 -11.77
CA TYR A 125 -3.22 6.52 -10.32
C TYR A 125 -4.70 6.61 -9.97
N THR A 126 -5.45 7.47 -10.65
CA THR A 126 -6.89 7.65 -10.42
C THR A 126 -7.64 6.34 -10.66
N LEU A 127 -7.34 5.65 -11.76
CA LEU A 127 -7.96 4.36 -12.08
C LEU A 127 -7.63 3.28 -11.04
N LEU A 128 -6.35 3.15 -10.66
CA LEU A 128 -5.90 2.18 -9.66
C LEU A 128 -6.62 2.38 -8.32
N VAL A 129 -6.65 3.61 -7.81
CA VAL A 129 -7.29 3.90 -6.51
C VAL A 129 -8.80 3.66 -6.56
N ARG A 130 -9.47 4.02 -7.66
CA ARG A 130 -10.91 3.76 -7.81
C ARG A 130 -11.22 2.27 -7.86
N ALA A 131 -10.42 1.48 -8.58
CA ALA A 131 -10.55 0.03 -8.63
C ALA A 131 -10.36 -0.62 -7.25
N LEU A 132 -9.27 -0.28 -6.54
CA LEU A 132 -8.99 -0.78 -5.19
C LEU A 132 -10.13 -0.46 -4.22
N ARG A 133 -10.61 0.79 -4.22
CA ARG A 133 -11.69 1.21 -3.32
C ARG A 133 -13.00 0.47 -3.57
N ARG A 134 -13.31 0.12 -4.83
CA ARG A 134 -14.50 -0.65 -5.20
C ARG A 134 -14.37 -2.12 -4.82
N ALA A 135 -13.18 -2.71 -4.99
CA ALA A 135 -12.88 -4.06 -4.54
C ALA A 135 -13.04 -4.19 -3.01
N ASP A 136 -12.52 -3.22 -2.23
CA ASP A 136 -12.64 -3.21 -0.76
C ASP A 136 -14.10 -3.16 -0.28
N GLN A 137 -14.93 -2.31 -0.90
CA GLN A 137 -16.36 -2.21 -0.59
C GLN A 137 -17.08 -3.54 -0.82
N THR A 138 -16.71 -4.23 -1.90
CA THR A 138 -17.31 -5.50 -2.29
C THR A 138 -16.85 -6.64 -1.37
N GLY A 139 -15.54 -6.74 -1.06
CA GLY A 139 -15.01 -7.71 -0.11
C GLY A 139 -15.61 -7.57 1.29
N THR A 140 -15.82 -6.34 1.76
CA THR A 140 -16.48 -6.07 3.05
C THR A 140 -17.94 -6.54 3.06
N SER A 141 -18.65 -6.41 1.92
CA SER A 141 -20.04 -6.87 1.78
C SER A 141 -20.20 -8.40 1.76
N TYR A 142 -19.16 -9.15 1.35
CA TYR A 142 -19.16 -10.62 1.42
C TYR A 142 -18.83 -11.17 2.81
N SER A 143 -18.11 -10.42 3.64
CA SER A 143 -17.80 -10.77 5.04
C SER A 143 -19.00 -10.58 5.99
N THR A 144 -20.06 -9.93 5.53
CA THR A 144 -21.26 -9.59 6.32
C THR A 144 -22.51 -10.38 5.93
N ARG A 145 -22.37 -11.46 5.16
CA ARG A 145 -23.46 -12.39 4.83
C ARG A 145 -23.28 -13.74 5.49
#